data_AF-A0A0F8Z3B5-F1
#
_entry.id   AF-A0A0F8Z3B5-F1
#
_cell.length_a   1.000
_cell.length_b   1.000
_cell.length_c   1.000
_cell.angle_alpha   90.00
_cell.angle_beta   90.00
_cell.angle_gamma   90.00
#
_symmetry.space_group_name_H-M   'P 1'
#
loop_
_entity.id
_entity.type
_entity.pdbx_description
1 polymer ?
#
loop_
_entity_poly.entity_id
_entity_poly.type
_entity_poly.pdbx_seq_one_letter_code
_entity_poly.pdbx_strand_id
1 'polypeptide(L)'
;MGKMFAPEHKRNEEGWILFPTDQKDRKSLFFPEEVMKHPAKMNFHLQQAIIEYVAKEGDTLLDLFGGTGTLMIAALQGYRVILLEIEDGYHKLQLQAKEELIKQAPEAGELVILLHGDNRLLLPIPCNHIITSPPYAQAMNINRVRKKREDAPDNWLVEQDR
;
A
#
# COMPACT_ATOMS: atom_id res chain seq x y z
N MET A 1 -3.24 29.33 8.19
CA MET A 1 -3.54 28.69 6.89
C MET A 1 -3.26 27.20 7.05
N GLY A 2 -4.22 26.32 6.78
CA GLY A 2 -4.01 24.88 6.92
C GLY A 2 -3.00 24.33 5.91
N LYS A 3 -2.35 23.21 6.21
CA LYS A 3 -1.52 22.47 5.25
C LYS A 3 -2.39 22.11 4.03
N MET A 4 -1.88 22.28 2.81
CA MET A 4 -2.57 21.84 1.60
C MET A 4 -2.24 20.36 1.33
N PHE A 5 -3.24 19.57 0.95
CA PHE A 5 -3.04 18.16 0.62
C PHE A 5 -2.50 18.00 -0.81
N ALA A 6 -1.39 17.27 -0.95
CA ALA A 6 -0.71 16.94 -2.21
C ALA A 6 -0.49 18.16 -3.15
N PRO A 7 0.16 19.25 -2.67
CA PRO A 7 0.25 20.51 -3.39
C PRO A 7 1.05 20.44 -4.70
N GLU A 8 1.97 19.49 -4.81
CA GLU A 8 2.82 19.22 -5.98
C GLU A 8 2.09 18.51 -7.14
N HIS A 9 0.91 17.93 -6.88
CA HIS A 9 0.17 17.19 -7.89
C HIS A 9 -0.78 18.07 -8.69
N LYS A 10 -0.85 17.82 -10.01
CA LYS A 10 -1.79 18.50 -10.91
C LYS A 10 -3.23 18.23 -10.50
N ARG A 11 -4.10 19.21 -10.74
CA ARG A 11 -5.54 19.08 -10.60
C ARG A 11 -6.24 19.20 -11.94
N ASN A 12 -7.34 18.47 -12.13
CA ASN A 12 -8.22 18.68 -13.28
C ASN A 12 -9.08 19.94 -13.09
N GLU A 13 -9.96 20.22 -14.06
CA GLU A 13 -10.88 21.38 -14.02
C GLU A 13 -11.85 21.35 -12.82
N GLU A 14 -12.12 20.16 -12.28
CA GLU A 14 -12.97 19.94 -11.10
C GLU A 14 -12.19 20.02 -9.77
N GLY A 15 -10.88 20.29 -9.83
CA GLY A 15 -10.01 20.36 -8.66
C GLY A 15 -9.53 19.01 -8.13
N TRP A 16 -9.85 17.89 -8.80
CA TRP A 16 -9.41 16.54 -8.39
C TRP A 16 -7.93 16.34 -8.65
N ILE A 17 -7.27 15.64 -7.73
CA ILE A 17 -5.82 15.39 -7.80
C ILE A 17 -5.55 14.26 -8.78
N LEU A 18 -4.62 14.50 -9.70
CA LEU A 18 -4.18 13.54 -10.70
C LEU A 18 -2.85 12.93 -10.26
N PHE A 19 -2.92 11.78 -9.58
CA PHE A 19 -1.74 11.00 -9.24
C PHE A 19 -1.22 10.23 -10.46
N PRO A 20 0.10 10.21 -10.71
CA PRO A 20 0.68 9.41 -11.78
C PRO A 20 0.59 7.90 -11.48
N THR A 21 0.83 7.09 -12.51
CA THR A 21 0.95 5.63 -12.34
C THR A 21 2.27 5.29 -11.66
N ASP A 22 2.25 4.33 -10.73
CA ASP A 22 3.41 3.95 -9.91
C ASP A 22 4.10 2.64 -10.38
N GLN A 23 3.76 2.13 -11.57
CA GLN A 23 4.29 0.85 -12.06
C GLN A 23 5.81 0.85 -12.23
N LYS A 24 6.38 1.98 -12.68
CA LYS A 24 7.82 2.12 -12.84
C LYS A 24 8.51 2.12 -11.48
N ASP A 25 7.96 2.86 -10.53
CA ASP A 25 8.49 2.97 -9.17
C ASP A 25 8.47 1.60 -8.47
N ARG A 26 7.36 0.85 -8.62
CA ARG A 26 7.24 -0.53 -8.10
C ARG A 26 8.34 -1.45 -8.62
N LYS A 27 8.65 -1.37 -9.90
CA LYS A 27 9.70 -2.19 -10.53
C LYS A 27 11.12 -1.79 -10.14
N SER A 28 11.33 -0.53 -9.75
CA SER A 28 12.66 -0.03 -9.36
C SER A 28 12.96 -0.18 -7.87
N LEU A 29 11.96 -0.46 -7.05
CA LEU A 29 12.09 -0.59 -5.60
C LEU A 29 12.25 -2.06 -5.18
N PHE A 30 12.17 -2.30 -3.87
CA PHE A 30 12.30 -3.60 -3.21
C PHE A 30 11.11 -4.55 -3.39
N PHE A 31 10.14 -4.25 -4.26
CA PHE A 31 8.98 -5.14 -4.45
C PHE A 31 9.32 -6.28 -5.42
N PRO A 32 9.03 -7.54 -5.07
CA PRO A 32 9.17 -8.65 -6.00
C PRO A 32 8.20 -8.51 -7.19
N GLU A 33 8.53 -9.12 -8.34
CA GLU A 33 7.76 -8.97 -9.58
C GLU A 33 6.30 -9.44 -9.41
N GLU A 34 6.08 -10.44 -8.56
CA GLU A 34 4.78 -11.00 -8.20
C GLU A 34 3.82 -9.95 -7.62
N VAL A 35 4.34 -8.92 -6.93
CA VAL A 35 3.53 -7.79 -6.43
C VAL A 35 2.81 -7.11 -7.59
N MET A 36 3.40 -7.09 -8.79
CA MET A 36 2.78 -6.46 -9.95
C MET A 36 1.48 -7.16 -10.37
N LYS A 37 1.35 -8.46 -10.12
CA LYS A 37 0.17 -9.27 -10.44
C LYS A 37 -1.03 -9.01 -9.51
N HIS A 38 -0.80 -8.33 -8.37
CA HIS A 38 -1.87 -8.01 -7.43
C HIS A 38 -2.82 -6.92 -7.98
N PRO A 39 -4.16 -7.16 -7.99
CA PRO A 39 -5.14 -6.30 -8.66
C PRO A 39 -5.34 -4.92 -8.02
N ALA A 40 -5.20 -4.84 -6.69
CA ALA A 40 -5.64 -3.68 -5.92
C ALA A 40 -4.56 -3.25 -4.93
N LYS A 41 -3.65 -2.37 -5.37
CA LYS A 41 -2.64 -1.75 -4.52
C LYS A 41 -2.94 -0.27 -4.42
N MET A 42 -2.81 0.30 -3.22
CA MET A 42 -2.86 1.75 -3.07
C MET A 42 -1.74 2.39 -3.89
N ASN A 43 -2.05 3.44 -4.66
CA ASN A 43 -1.06 4.15 -5.46
C ASN A 43 0.02 4.78 -4.56
N PHE A 44 1.29 4.65 -4.93
CA PHE A 44 2.41 5.17 -4.14
C PHE A 44 2.37 6.67 -3.88
N HIS A 45 2.05 7.46 -4.90
CA HIS A 45 2.01 8.91 -4.76
C HIS A 45 0.85 9.36 -3.87
N LEU A 46 -0.31 8.69 -3.98
CA LEU A 46 -1.41 8.91 -3.05
C LEU A 46 -1.01 8.56 -1.61
N GLN A 47 -0.36 7.41 -1.40
CA GLN A 47 0.11 7.01 -0.08
C GLN A 47 1.11 8.03 0.49
N GLN A 48 2.09 8.46 -0.30
CA GLN A 48 3.05 9.49 0.11
C GLN A 48 2.36 10.80 0.47
N ALA A 49 1.43 11.28 -0.34
CA ALA A 49 0.68 12.50 -0.04
C ALA A 49 -0.11 12.39 1.27
N ILE A 50 -0.70 11.22 1.57
CA ILE A 50 -1.37 10.96 2.86
C ILE A 50 -0.37 11.04 4.01
N ILE A 51 0.74 10.29 3.92
CA ILE A 51 1.78 10.27 4.96
C ILE A 51 2.30 11.67 5.23
N GLU A 52 2.70 12.38 4.18
CA GLU A 52 3.22 13.73 4.30
C GLU A 52 2.19 14.66 4.94
N TYR A 53 0.91 14.52 4.62
CA TYR A 53 -0.13 15.37 5.18
C TYR A 53 -0.41 15.12 6.66
N VAL A 54 -0.41 13.85 7.12
CA VAL A 54 -0.86 13.48 8.47
C VAL A 54 0.28 13.22 9.45
N ALA A 55 1.40 12.69 9.00
CA ALA A 55 2.48 12.18 9.84
C ALA A 55 3.62 13.18 10.03
N LYS A 56 4.41 12.94 11.07
CA LYS A 56 5.66 13.63 11.37
C LYS A 56 6.78 12.61 11.45
N GLU A 57 8.00 13.04 11.17
CA GLU A 57 9.19 12.21 11.28
C GLU A 57 9.22 11.45 12.61
N GLY A 58 9.50 10.14 12.54
CA GLY A 58 9.53 9.26 13.71
C GLY A 58 8.17 8.67 14.13
N ASP A 59 7.05 9.13 13.58
CA ASP A 59 5.73 8.53 13.81
C ASP A 59 5.70 7.06 13.36
N THR A 60 4.88 6.27 14.08
CA THR A 60 4.58 4.89 13.71
C THR A 60 3.27 4.82 12.91
N LEU A 61 3.33 4.22 11.73
CA LEU A 61 2.22 4.05 10.81
C LEU A 61 1.74 2.59 10.80
N LEU A 62 0.44 2.37 10.81
CA LEU A 62 -0.19 1.05 10.85
C LEU A 62 -1.10 0.85 9.63
N ASP A 63 -0.92 -0.26 8.91
CA ASP A 63 -1.87 -0.76 7.92
C ASP A 63 -2.49 -2.07 8.43
N LEU A 64 -3.82 -2.08 8.60
CA LEU A 64 -4.57 -3.25 9.08
C LEU A 64 -4.92 -4.24 7.95
N PHE A 65 -4.68 -3.83 6.70
CA PHE A 65 -4.94 -4.57 5.46
C PHE A 65 -3.72 -4.44 4.54
N GLY A 66 -2.56 -4.83 5.07
CA GLY A 66 -1.24 -4.52 4.50
C GLY A 66 -1.00 -5.02 3.08
N GLY A 67 -1.77 -6.01 2.62
CA GLY A 67 -1.70 -6.56 1.27
C GLY A 67 -0.28 -6.96 0.93
N THR A 68 0.22 -6.53 -0.23
CA THR A 68 1.60 -6.81 -0.64
C THR A 68 2.65 -5.84 -0.07
N GLY A 69 2.28 -4.99 0.89
CA GLY A 69 3.23 -4.17 1.65
C GLY A 69 3.52 -2.77 1.09
N THR A 70 2.56 -2.13 0.42
CA THR A 70 2.76 -0.78 -0.16
C THR A 70 3.22 0.24 0.89
N LEU A 71 2.74 0.14 2.15
CA LEU A 71 3.14 1.06 3.22
C LEU A 71 4.63 0.98 3.59
N MET A 72 5.34 -0.11 3.26
CA MET A 72 6.77 -0.26 3.55
C MET A 72 7.64 0.84 2.92
N ILE A 73 7.17 1.53 1.87
CA ILE A 73 7.90 2.67 1.30
C ILE A 73 8.13 3.79 2.32
N ALA A 74 7.24 3.96 3.30
CA ALA A 74 7.43 4.98 4.32
C ALA A 74 8.68 4.72 5.18
N ALA A 75 9.13 3.45 5.28
CA ALA A 75 10.37 3.13 5.98
C ALA A 75 11.60 3.78 5.34
N LEU A 76 11.61 3.96 4.01
CA LEU A 76 12.68 4.68 3.29
C LEU A 76 12.76 6.17 3.69
N GLN A 77 11.69 6.71 4.29
CA GLN A 77 11.60 8.08 4.78
C GLN A 77 11.79 8.16 6.31
N GLY A 78 12.17 7.07 6.97
CA GLY A 78 12.42 7.03 8.41
C GLY A 78 11.20 6.78 9.29
N TYR A 79 10.03 6.46 8.73
CA TYR A 79 8.85 6.09 9.51
C TYR A 79 8.91 4.64 9.97
N ARG A 80 8.44 4.37 11.20
CA ARG A 80 8.17 2.99 11.62
C ARG A 80 6.87 2.54 11.00
N VAL A 81 6.85 1.35 10.40
CA VAL A 81 5.68 0.82 9.70
C VAL A 81 5.33 -0.55 10.22
N ILE A 82 4.06 -0.73 10.55
CA ILE A 82 3.48 -1.99 10.99
C ILE A 82 2.43 -2.39 9.96
N LEU A 83 2.57 -3.60 9.41
CA LEU A 83 1.62 -4.15 8.45
C LEU A 83 1.03 -5.43 9.01
N LEU A 84 -0.29 -5.49 9.07
CA LEU A 84 -1.05 -6.71 9.37
C LEU A 84 -1.61 -7.26 8.08
N GLU A 85 -1.46 -8.55 7.89
CA GLU A 85 -2.05 -9.27 6.77
C GLU A 85 -2.58 -10.62 7.28
N ILE A 86 -3.74 -11.03 6.79
CA ILE A 86 -4.36 -12.31 7.17
C ILE A 86 -4.01 -13.40 6.15
N GLU A 87 -3.89 -13.03 4.87
CA GLU A 87 -3.63 -13.94 3.77
C GLU A 87 -2.15 -14.34 3.71
N ASP A 88 -1.88 -15.64 3.88
CA ASP A 88 -0.53 -16.20 3.88
C ASP A 88 0.27 -15.85 2.60
N GLY A 89 -0.40 -15.86 1.44
CA GLY A 89 0.23 -15.53 0.16
C GLY A 89 0.74 -14.09 0.11
N TYR A 90 -0.03 -13.14 0.61
CA TYR A 90 0.36 -11.72 0.65
C TYR A 90 1.42 -11.48 1.72
N HIS A 91 1.31 -12.13 2.88
CA HIS A 91 2.32 -12.05 3.91
C HIS A 91 3.69 -12.57 3.43
N LYS A 92 3.73 -13.67 2.65
CA LYS A 92 4.97 -14.15 2.01
C LYS A 92 5.59 -13.13 1.06
N LEU A 93 4.77 -12.43 0.27
CA LEU A 93 5.25 -11.34 -0.58
C LEU A 93 5.80 -10.17 0.25
N GLN A 94 5.19 -9.84 1.39
CA GLN A 94 5.71 -8.83 2.31
C GLN A 94 7.08 -9.24 2.87
N LEU A 95 7.25 -10.50 3.26
CA LEU A 95 8.54 -11.02 3.75
C LEU A 95 9.64 -10.88 2.68
N GLN A 96 9.37 -11.33 1.45
CA GLN A 96 10.30 -11.17 0.33
C GLN A 96 10.64 -9.70 0.05
N ALA A 97 9.64 -8.83 0.05
CA ALA A 97 9.84 -7.41 -0.16
C ALA A 97 10.65 -6.77 0.99
N LYS A 98 10.44 -7.20 2.24
CA LYS A 98 11.25 -6.76 3.38
C LYS A 98 12.70 -7.25 3.27
N GLU A 99 12.94 -8.48 2.82
CA GLU A 99 14.29 -8.99 2.58
C GLU A 99 15.03 -8.16 1.52
N GLU A 100 14.37 -7.83 0.41
CA GLU A 100 14.93 -6.95 -0.62
C GLU A 100 15.14 -5.52 -0.09
N LEU A 101 14.23 -5.00 0.74
CA LEU A 101 14.39 -3.70 1.38
C LEU A 101 15.62 -3.68 2.29
N ILE A 102 15.84 -4.72 3.10
CA ILE A 102 17.03 -4.83 3.95
C ILE A 102 18.31 -4.84 3.10
N LYS A 103 18.32 -5.52 1.95
CA LYS A 103 19.48 -5.53 1.04
C LYS A 103 19.75 -4.15 0.44
N GLN A 104 18.71 -3.39 0.09
CA GLN A 104 18.82 -2.08 -0.55
C GLN A 104 19.07 -0.94 0.44
N ALA A 105 18.42 -1.00 1.61
CA ALA A 105 18.44 0.02 2.66
C ALA A 105 18.23 -0.65 4.04
N PRO A 106 19.30 -1.19 4.66
CA PRO A 106 19.21 -1.93 5.93
C PRO A 106 18.44 -1.18 7.03
N GLU A 107 18.77 0.10 7.23
CA GLU A 107 18.12 0.96 8.25
C GLU A 107 16.61 1.08 8.04
N ALA A 108 16.14 1.12 6.79
CA ALA A 108 14.72 1.15 6.49
C ALA A 108 14.07 -0.22 6.75
N GLY A 109 14.76 -1.32 6.45
CA GLY A 109 14.28 -2.67 6.75
C GLY A 109 14.01 -2.92 8.23
N GLU A 110 14.82 -2.34 9.12
CA GLU A 110 14.65 -2.41 10.59
C GLU A 110 13.42 -1.65 11.09
N LEU A 111 12.91 -0.69 10.32
CA LEU A 111 11.72 0.08 10.66
C LEU A 111 10.41 -0.65 10.29
N VAL A 112 10.50 -1.81 9.63
CA VAL A 112 9.34 -2.58 9.17
C VAL A 112 9.01 -3.73 10.12
N ILE A 113 7.78 -3.74 10.63
CA ILE A 113 7.21 -4.85 11.40
C ILE A 113 6.07 -5.48 10.58
N LEU A 114 6.19 -6.77 10.32
CA LEU A 114 5.18 -7.56 9.61
C LEU A 114 4.52 -8.51 10.60
N LEU A 115 3.19 -8.47 10.69
CA LEU A 115 2.39 -9.33 11.55
C LEU A 115 1.41 -10.15 10.70
N HIS A 116 1.48 -11.47 10.82
CA HIS A 116 0.55 -12.38 10.16
C HIS A 116 -0.58 -12.75 11.11
N GLY A 117 -1.81 -12.43 10.75
CA GLY A 117 -2.98 -12.87 11.49
C GLY A 117 -4.18 -11.93 11.41
N ASP A 118 -5.23 -12.33 12.10
CA ASP A 118 -6.50 -11.61 12.17
C ASP A 118 -6.36 -10.35 13.03
N ASN A 119 -6.54 -9.18 12.41
CA ASN A 119 -6.44 -7.89 13.11
C ASN A 119 -7.46 -7.76 14.27
N ARG A 120 -8.58 -8.48 14.24
CA ARG A 120 -9.57 -8.49 15.33
C ARG A 120 -9.03 -9.12 16.62
N LEU A 121 -7.99 -9.97 16.50
CA LEU A 121 -7.33 -10.65 17.61
C LEU A 121 -6.02 -9.98 18.02
N LEU A 122 -5.33 -9.33 17.07
CA LEU A 122 -4.03 -8.71 17.29
C LEU A 122 -4.11 -7.27 17.82
N LEU A 123 -5.26 -6.61 17.69
CA LEU A 123 -5.47 -5.25 18.19
C LEU A 123 -5.79 -5.24 19.69
N PRO A 124 -5.37 -4.19 20.43
CA PRO A 124 -4.79 -2.93 19.94
C PRO A 124 -3.27 -2.97 19.73
N ILE A 125 -2.81 -2.26 18.70
CA ILE A 125 -1.38 -2.00 18.46
C ILE A 125 -1.13 -0.49 18.56
N PRO A 126 -0.24 -0.02 19.46
CA PRO A 126 0.11 1.38 19.55
C PRO A 126 0.70 1.92 18.24
N CYS A 127 0.09 2.97 17.71
CA CYS A 127 0.55 3.69 16.52
C CYS A 127 0.09 5.15 16.58
N ASN A 128 0.70 5.99 15.75
CA ASN A 128 0.30 7.39 15.60
C ASN A 128 -0.81 7.54 14.56
N HIS A 129 -0.70 6.81 13.45
CA HIS A 129 -1.63 6.90 12.32
C HIS A 129 -1.98 5.52 11.77
N ILE A 130 -3.25 5.34 11.39
CA ILE A 130 -3.70 4.18 10.62
C ILE A 130 -3.92 4.63 9.17
N ILE A 131 -3.16 4.05 8.25
CA ILE A 131 -3.28 4.32 6.81
C ILE A 131 -3.52 2.98 6.14
N THR A 132 -4.70 2.81 5.54
CA THR A 132 -5.11 1.50 5.03
C THR A 132 -6.03 1.61 3.81
N SER A 133 -6.06 0.56 3.01
CA SER A 133 -6.90 0.44 1.81
C SER A 133 -7.55 -0.94 1.77
N PRO A 134 -8.61 -1.18 2.58
CA PRO A 134 -9.26 -2.48 2.65
C PRO A 134 -9.86 -2.90 1.30
N PRO A 135 -10.12 -4.21 1.09
CA PRO A 135 -10.78 -4.70 -0.11
C PRO A 135 -12.24 -4.20 -0.16
N TYR A 136 -12.51 -3.20 -1.00
CA TYR A 136 -13.86 -2.62 -1.13
C TYR A 136 -14.77 -3.36 -2.12
N ALA A 137 -14.22 -4.22 -2.99
CA ALA A 137 -15.00 -4.82 -4.09
C ALA A 137 -16.17 -5.68 -3.60
N GLN A 138 -15.91 -6.57 -2.64
CA GLN A 138 -16.95 -7.40 -2.02
C GLN A 138 -17.87 -6.57 -1.10
N ALA A 139 -17.31 -5.66 -0.31
CA ALA A 139 -18.07 -4.82 0.63
C ALA A 139 -19.08 -3.89 -0.06
N MET A 140 -18.79 -3.46 -1.28
CA MET A 140 -19.64 -2.56 -2.07
C MET A 140 -20.60 -3.31 -3.00
N ASN A 141 -20.65 -4.65 -2.94
CA ASN A 141 -21.49 -5.50 -3.80
C ASN A 141 -21.26 -5.22 -5.31
N ILE A 142 -20.04 -4.82 -5.67
CA ILE A 142 -19.70 -4.40 -7.02
C ILE A 142 -19.45 -5.67 -7.85
N ASN A 143 -20.51 -6.19 -8.47
CA ASN A 143 -20.44 -7.33 -9.40
C ASN A 143 -19.72 -7.00 -10.73
N ARG A 144 -19.30 -5.76 -10.95
CA ARG A 144 -18.62 -5.30 -12.18
C ARG A 144 -17.68 -4.13 -11.90
N VAL A 145 -16.42 -4.42 -11.56
CA VAL A 145 -15.34 -3.44 -11.72
C VAL A 145 -14.82 -3.60 -13.15
N ARG A 146 -15.07 -2.57 -13.99
CA ARG A 146 -14.70 -2.40 -15.41
C ARG A 146 -15.71 -2.94 -16.44
N LYS A 147 -16.26 -2.01 -17.25
CA LYS A 147 -16.58 -2.31 -18.65
C LYS A 147 -15.29 -2.79 -19.30
N LYS A 148 -15.33 -3.96 -19.95
CA LYS A 148 -14.30 -4.51 -20.84
C LYS A 148 -13.49 -3.40 -21.50
N ARG A 149 -12.23 -3.27 -21.10
CA ARG A 149 -11.19 -2.72 -21.96
C ARG A 149 -10.67 -3.93 -22.75
N GLU A 150 -10.86 -3.92 -24.06
CA GLU A 150 -10.53 -5.05 -24.94
C GLU A 150 -9.02 -5.35 -25.00
N ASP A 151 -8.19 -4.46 -24.45
CA ASP A 151 -6.73 -4.47 -24.48
C ASP A 151 -6.06 -4.96 -23.18
N ALA A 152 -6.80 -5.32 -22.13
CA ALA A 152 -6.21 -5.71 -20.84
C ALA A 152 -6.07 -7.25 -20.70
N PRO A 153 -4.85 -7.80 -20.49
CA PRO A 153 -4.57 -9.25 -20.50
C PRO A 153 -4.98 -10.01 -19.23
N ASP A 154 -5.60 -9.35 -18.25
CA ASP A 154 -5.69 -9.87 -16.89
C ASP A 154 -7.00 -10.65 -16.65
N ASN A 155 -7.12 -11.82 -17.29
CA ASN A 155 -8.25 -12.75 -17.10
C ASN A 155 -8.23 -13.49 -15.74
N TRP A 156 -7.13 -13.40 -14.98
CA TRP A 156 -6.91 -14.20 -13.78
C TRP A 156 -7.40 -13.53 -12.47
N LEU A 157 -7.71 -12.23 -12.51
CA LEU A 157 -8.09 -11.44 -11.33
C LEU A 157 -9.48 -11.76 -10.78
N VAL A 158 -10.35 -12.41 -11.57
CA VAL A 158 -11.73 -12.74 -11.17
C VAL A 158 -11.80 -14.05 -10.40
N GLU A 159 -10.79 -14.91 -10.48
CA GLU A 159 -10.81 -16.24 -9.86
C GLU A 159 -10.32 -16.26 -8.42
N GLN A 160 -9.50 -15.29 -8.01
CA GLN A 160 -9.00 -15.19 -6.62
C GLN A 160 -9.96 -14.52 -5.64
N ASP A 161 -11.00 -13.85 -6.15
CA ASP A 161 -12.04 -13.17 -5.35
C ASP A 161 -13.26 -14.08 -5.05
N ARG A 162 -13.15 -15.40 -5.31
CA ARG A 162 -14.18 -16.42 -5.05
C ARG A 162 -13.87 -17.29 -3.83
#